data_AF-A0A9X3ZM69-F1
#
_entry.id   AF-A0A9X3ZM69-F1
#
_cell.length_a   1.000
_cell.length_b   1.000
_cell.length_c   1.000
_cell.angle_alpha   90.00
_cell.angle_beta   90.00
_cell.angle_gamma   90.00
#
_symmetry.space_group_name_H-M   'P 1'
#
loop_
_entity.id
_entity.type
_entity.pdbx_description
1 polymer ?
#
loop_
_entity_poly.entity_id
_entity_poly.type
_entity_poly.pdbx_seq_one_letter_code
_entity_poly.pdbx_strand_id
1 'polypeptide(L)' 'MKTLQPIQANVYCYFMHDYLRKSQPTVEECYQRLVAKCKKEGWQVPTLVEMKAWLEHTLSICEKP' A
#
# COMPACT_ATOMS: atom_id res chain seq x y z
N MET A 1 2.94 2.44 20.78
CA MET A 1 3.34 2.55 19.37
C MET A 1 3.01 1.22 18.70
N LYS A 2 2.12 1.19 17.69
CA LYS A 2 1.90 -0.04 16.89
C LYS A 2 3.10 -0.19 15.97
N THR A 3 3.85 -1.28 16.10
CA THR A 3 4.96 -1.61 15.19
C THR A 3 4.40 -1.96 13.82
N LEU A 4 4.86 -1.28 12.77
CA LEU A 4 4.50 -1.62 11.39
C LEU A 4 5.02 -3.02 11.07
N GLN A 5 4.14 -3.90 10.61
CA GLN A 5 4.55 -5.20 10.11
C GLN A 5 5.28 -5.02 8.77
N PRO A 6 6.35 -5.79 8.50
CA PRO A 6 7.06 -5.69 7.24
C PRO A 6 6.14 -6.11 6.08
N ILE A 7 6.01 -5.23 5.07
CA ILE A 7 5.31 -5.52 3.81
C ILE A 7 6.35 -5.81 2.73
N GLN A 8 6.03 -6.77 1.85
CA GLN A 8 6.89 -7.09 0.71
C GLN A 8 7.04 -5.86 -0.21
N ALA A 9 8.27 -5.56 -0.63
CA ALA A 9 8.56 -4.33 -1.40
C ALA A 9 7.74 -4.25 -2.71
N ASN A 10 7.63 -5.35 -3.45
CA ASN A 10 6.81 -5.47 -4.66
C ASN A 10 5.32 -5.15 -4.44
N VAL A 11 4.76 -5.59 -3.30
CA VAL A 11 3.36 -5.31 -2.90
C VAL A 11 3.17 -3.82 -2.67
N TYR A 12 4.06 -3.21 -1.88
CA TYR A 12 3.95 -1.78 -1.57
C TYR A 12 4.21 -0.89 -2.78
N CYS A 13 5.21 -1.22 -3.61
CA CYS A 13 5.47 -0.50 -4.86
C CYS A 13 4.29 -0.55 -5.83
N TYR A 14 3.64 -1.72 -5.98
CA TYR A 14 2.46 -1.84 -6.83
C TYR A 14 1.31 -0.97 -6.33
N PHE A 15 1.06 -0.97 -5.01
CA PHE A 15 0.04 -0.12 -4.39
C PHE A 15 0.33 1.36 -4.60
N MET A 16 1.54 1.84 -4.28
CA MET A 16 1.91 3.25 -4.41
C MET A 16 1.85 3.72 -5.86
N HIS A 17 2.24 2.87 -6.81
CA HIS A 17 2.11 3.18 -8.23
C HIS A 17 0.65 3.39 -8.67
N ASP A 18 -0.31 2.64 -8.10
CA ASP A 18 -1.74 2.84 -8.38
C ASP A 18 -2.29 4.08 -7.65
N TYR A 19 -1.92 4.26 -6.37
CA TYR A 19 -2.34 5.39 -5.54
C TYR A 19 -1.91 6.75 -6.10
N LEU A 20 -0.70 6.82 -6.68
CA LEU A 20 -0.14 8.04 -7.27
C LEU A 20 -0.64 8.32 -8.70
N ARG A 21 -1.60 7.55 -9.23
CA ARG A 21 -2.17 7.81 -10.56
C ARG A 21 -2.91 9.14 -10.58
N LYS A 22 -2.85 9.83 -11.73
CA LYS A 22 -3.57 11.10 -11.98
C LYS A 22 -5.08 11.02 -11.74
N SER A 23 -5.67 9.83 -11.89
CA SER A 23 -7.09 9.57 -11.61
C SER A 23 -7.44 9.61 -10.12
N GLN A 24 -6.46 9.72 -9.22
CA GLN A 24 -6.60 9.75 -7.77
C GLN A 24 -7.56 8.66 -7.24
N PRO A 25 -7.24 7.37 -7.50
CA PRO A 25 -8.05 6.29 -6.96
C PRO A 25 -8.00 6.31 -5.43
N THR A 26 -9.09 5.89 -4.81
CA THR A 26 -9.16 5.72 -3.35
C THR A 26 -8.21 4.62 -2.88
N VAL A 27 -7.86 4.66 -1.59
CA VAL A 27 -7.03 3.63 -0.94
C VAL A 27 -7.69 2.26 -1.07
N GLU A 28 -9.01 2.19 -0.93
CA GLU A 28 -9.82 0.99 -1.05
C GLU A 28 -9.77 0.41 -2.47
N GLU A 29 -9.87 1.23 -3.51
CA GLU A 29 -9.77 0.78 -4.91
C GLU A 29 -8.36 0.25 -5.24
N CYS A 30 -7.32 0.96 -4.79
CA CYS A 30 -5.93 0.51 -4.95
C CYS A 30 -5.70 -0.83 -4.24
N TYR A 31 -6.26 -0.98 -3.03
CA TYR A 31 -6.16 -2.20 -2.25
C TYR A 31 -6.89 -3.37 -2.92
N GLN A 32 -8.09 -3.17 -3.47
CA GLN A 32 -8.80 -4.23 -4.19
C GLN A 32 -7.98 -4.74 -5.40
N ARG A 33 -7.37 -3.83 -6.16
CA ARG A 33 -6.49 -4.17 -7.29
C ARG A 33 -5.21 -4.87 -6.83
N LEU A 34 -4.64 -4.43 -5.70
CA LEU A 34 -3.49 -5.07 -5.07
C LEU A 34 -3.81 -6.51 -4.66
N VAL A 35 -4.94 -6.74 -3.99
CA VAL A 35 -5.38 -8.09 -3.57
C VAL A 35 -5.50 -9.02 -4.78
N ALA A 36 -6.10 -8.53 -5.87
CA ALA A 36 -6.19 -9.30 -7.12
C ALA A 36 -4.81 -9.62 -7.70
N LYS A 37 -3.88 -8.66 -7.68
CA LYS A 37 -2.50 -8.85 -8.15
C LYS A 37 -1.72 -9.83 -7.26
N CYS A 38 -1.79 -9.71 -5.94
CA CYS A 38 -1.13 -10.61 -5.00
C CYS A 38 -1.61 -12.06 -5.18
N LYS A 39 -2.91 -12.29 -5.36
CA LYS A 39 -3.46 -13.62 -5.65
C LYS A 39 -2.93 -14.22 -6.94
N LYS A 40 -2.74 -13.38 -7.97
CA LYS A 40 -2.20 -13.82 -9.27
C LYS A 40 -0.72 -14.19 -9.21
N GLU A 41 0.06 -13.43 -8.46
CA GLU A 41 1.53 -13.55 -8.40
C GLU A 41 2.03 -14.40 -7.22
N GLY A 42 1.12 -14.86 -6.34
CA GLY A 42 1.47 -15.60 -5.13
C GLY A 42 2.12 -14.74 -4.04
N TRP A 43 1.90 -13.42 -4.05
CA TRP A 43 2.42 -12.52 -3.02
C TRP A 43 1.60 -12.59 -1.74
N GLN A 44 2.24 -12.24 -0.62
CA GLN A 44 1.53 -12.11 0.65
C GLN A 44 0.58 -10.92 0.56
N VAL A 45 -0.69 -11.15 0.91
CA VAL A 45 -1.71 -10.10 0.92
C VAL A 45 -1.68 -9.43 2.30
N PRO A 46 -1.23 -8.16 2.41
CA PRO A 46 -1.38 -7.40 3.65
C PRO A 46 -2.86 -7.07 3.87
N THR A 47 -3.24 -6.77 5.10
CA THR A 47 -4.56 -6.22 5.41
C THR A 47 -4.66 -4.76 4.97
N LEU A 48 -5.88 -4.28 4.75
CA LEU A 48 -6.14 -2.87 4.45
C LEU A 48 -5.61 -1.94 5.56
N VAL A 49 -5.70 -2.38 6.82
CA VAL A 49 -5.22 -1.62 7.98
C VAL A 49 -3.69 -1.47 7.94
N GLU A 50 -2.96 -2.53 7.62
CA GLU A 50 -1.50 -2.47 7.44
C GLU A 50 -1.11 -1.55 6.29
N MET A 51 -1.83 -1.63 5.16
CA MET A 51 -1.58 -0.74 4.01
C MET A 51 -1.80 0.73 4.36
N LYS A 52 -2.88 1.05 5.10
CA LYS A 52 -3.15 2.43 5.57
C LYS A 52 -2.06 2.94 6.51
N ALA A 53 -1.61 2.10 7.45
CA ALA A 53 -0.55 2.48 8.37
C ALA A 53 0.79 2.74 7.63
N TRP A 54 1.11 1.95 6.61
CA TRP A 54 2.30 2.17 5.78
C TRP A 54 2.20 3.43 4.91
N LEU A 55 1.02 3.69 4.36
CA LEU A 55 0.76 4.91 3.60
C LEU A 55 0.93 6.16 4.48
N GLU A 56 0.28 6.18 5.66
CA GLU A 56 0.41 7.26 6.64
C GLU A 56 1.88 7.48 7.05
N HIS A 57 2.60 6.39 7.33
CA HIS A 57 4.02 6.46 7.65
C HIS A 57 4.86 7.07 6.52
N THR A 58 4.57 6.69 5.28
CA THR A 58 5.28 7.20 4.10
C THR A 58 5.02 8.68 3.88
N LEU A 59 3.76 9.11 3.99
CA LEU A 59 3.38 10.52 3.88
C LEU A 59 4.04 11.35 5.00
N SER A 60 4.05 10.83 6.23
CA SER A 60 4.68 11.49 7.38
C SER A 60 6.19 11.66 7.23
N ILE A 61 6.89 10.72 6.59
CA ILE A 61 8.32 10.86 6.27
C ILE A 61 8.51 11.91 5.17
N CYS A 62 7.67 11.91 4.13
CA CYS A 62 7.77 12.86 3.03
C CYS A 62 7.44 14.32 3.42
N GLU A 63 6.67 14.53 4.50
CA GLU A 63 6.32 15.87 5.01
C GLU A 63 7.40 16.50 5.90
N LYS A 64 8.51 15.80 6.19
CA LYS A 64 9.63 16.42 6.92
C LYS A 64 10.68 16.99 5.94
N PRO A 65 10.83 18.33 5.86
CA PRO A 65 11.99 18.95 5.22
C PRO A 65 13.28 18.67 5.98
#